data_AF-A0A522UD51-F1
#
_entry.id   AF-A0A522UD51-F1
#
_cell.length_a   1.000
_cell.length_b   1.000
_cell.length_c   1.000
_cell.angle_alpha   90.00
_cell.angle_beta   90.00
_cell.angle_gamma   90.00
#
_symmetry.space_group_name_H-M   'P 1'
#
loop_
_entity.id
_entity.type
_entity.pdbx_description
1 polymer ?
#
loop_
_entity_poly.entity_id
_entity_poly.type
_entity_poly.pdbx_seq_one_letter_code
_entity_poly.pdbx_strand_id
1 'polypeptide(L)'
;MAKGTDVGDNVTIENSAMGMAGFLGQFVHALDGKKRLTIPSEWRDLTGTPAQLIVLPSVTVADEDKCLWVYPMREWNRRLEKLRTVSSVDEKTRRALRVIASRSEMLSWDGVGRMRVRDELLKHAGLSSQVVLVGAFERFELWEPELWKQQVGSVDQASLQKAVQSVGL
;
A
#
# COMPACT_ATOMS: atom_id res chain seq x y z
N MET A 1 -57.33 23.70 3.12
CA MET A 1 -56.01 24.35 2.94
C MET A 1 -55.42 24.48 4.36
N ALA A 2 -54.25 24.01 4.78
CA ALA A 2 -53.06 23.38 4.19
C ALA A 2 -52.57 22.31 5.20
N LYS A 3 -52.28 21.07 4.78
CA LYS A 3 -50.92 20.45 4.72
C LYS A 3 -49.90 20.97 5.73
N GLY A 4 -49.39 20.04 6.55
CA GLY A 4 -48.23 20.23 7.43
C GLY A 4 -47.88 18.93 8.17
N THR A 5 -47.47 17.91 7.42
CA THR A 5 -46.81 16.71 7.95
C THR A 5 -45.40 17.09 8.38
N ASP A 6 -45.13 17.00 9.68
CA ASP A 6 -43.78 17.01 10.25
C ASP A 6 -43.17 15.62 10.04
N VAL A 7 -42.42 15.47 8.94
CA VAL A 7 -41.54 14.33 8.71
C VAL A 7 -40.21 14.72 9.33
N GLY A 8 -40.03 14.33 10.59
CA GLY A 8 -38.74 14.43 11.26
C GLY A 8 -37.72 13.59 10.49
N ASP A 9 -36.76 14.27 9.88
CA ASP A 9 -35.62 13.69 9.18
C ASP A 9 -34.83 12.78 10.12
N ASN A 10 -35.05 11.47 10.03
CA ASN A 10 -34.12 10.47 10.54
C ASN A 10 -32.90 10.43 9.60
N VAL A 11 -32.03 11.44 9.74
CA VAL A 11 -30.65 11.32 9.29
C VAL A 11 -29.98 10.32 10.23
N THR A 12 -29.97 9.06 9.81
CA THR A 12 -29.03 8.08 10.33
C THR A 12 -27.64 8.64 10.08
N ILE A 13 -27.03 9.22 11.12
CA ILE A 13 -25.61 9.54 11.12
C ILE A 13 -24.92 8.17 11.09
N GLU A 14 -24.62 7.69 9.88
CA GLU A 14 -23.71 6.56 9.70
C GLU A 14 -22.39 6.99 10.32
N ASN A 15 -22.14 6.42 11.49
CA ASN A 15 -21.05 6.74 12.39
C ASN A 15 -19.73 6.61 11.62
N SER A 16 -19.21 7.74 11.15
CA SER A 16 -18.08 7.87 10.21
C SER A 16 -16.73 7.61 10.88
N ALA A 17 -16.74 6.84 11.96
CA ALA A 17 -15.56 6.43 12.70
C ALA A 17 -15.22 4.98 12.34
N MET A 18 -15.04 4.69 11.04
CA MET A 18 -14.27 3.51 10.66
C MET A 18 -12.82 3.86 11.00
N GLY A 19 -12.36 3.38 12.16
CA GLY A 19 -11.11 3.80 12.79
C GLY A 19 -9.96 3.88 11.80
N MET A 20 -9.08 4.87 11.97
CA MET A 20 -7.81 4.93 11.24
C MET A 20 -6.95 3.73 11.61
N ALA A 21 -7.23 2.57 11.01
CA ALA A 21 -6.40 1.39 11.06
C ALA A 21 -5.46 1.43 9.85
N GLY A 22 -4.16 1.42 10.12
CA GLY A 22 -3.13 1.25 9.10
C GLY A 22 -2.74 -0.22 8.96
N PHE A 23 -1.99 -0.53 7.91
CA PHE A 23 -1.24 -1.78 7.84
C PHE A 23 -0.12 -1.72 8.88
N LEU A 24 -0.19 -2.59 9.88
CA LEU A 24 0.74 -2.68 11.00
C LEU A 24 1.30 -4.10 11.12
N GLY A 25 2.49 -4.19 11.73
CA GLY A 25 3.18 -5.47 11.94
C GLY A 25 3.85 -6.01 10.68
N GLN A 26 4.32 -7.25 10.75
CA GLN A 26 4.93 -7.94 9.62
C GLN A 26 4.47 -9.41 9.56
N PHE A 27 4.39 -9.95 8.36
CA PHE A 27 3.98 -11.33 8.11
C PHE A 27 4.92 -11.99 7.12
N VAL A 28 5.37 -13.22 7.41
CA VAL A 28 6.21 -13.99 6.48
C VAL A 28 5.34 -15.02 5.77
N HIS A 29 5.33 -14.96 4.45
CA HIS A 29 4.55 -15.87 3.60
C HIS A 29 5.43 -16.51 2.53
N ALA A 30 5.08 -17.72 2.12
CA ALA A 30 5.65 -18.34 0.94
C ALA A 30 4.99 -17.80 -0.34
N LEU A 31 5.79 -17.68 -1.41
CA LEU A 31 5.29 -17.56 -2.77
C LEU A 31 4.98 -18.96 -3.29
N ASP A 32 3.74 -19.19 -3.70
CA ASP A 32 3.36 -20.48 -4.25
C ASP A 32 3.94 -20.71 -5.67
N GLY A 33 3.79 -21.94 -6.19
CA GLY A 33 4.28 -22.29 -7.54
C GLY A 33 3.67 -21.47 -8.69
N LYS A 34 2.59 -20.71 -8.43
CA LYS A 34 1.95 -19.79 -9.37
C LYS A 34 2.29 -18.33 -9.08
N LYS A 35 3.34 -18.08 -8.27
CA LYS A 35 3.79 -16.74 -7.88
C LYS A 35 2.69 -15.93 -7.19
N ARG A 36 1.86 -16.60 -6.39
CA ARG A 36 0.85 -15.97 -5.56
C ARG A 36 1.35 -15.83 -4.13
N LEU A 37 1.04 -14.69 -3.52
CA LEU A 37 1.16 -14.46 -2.09
C LEU A 37 -0.24 -14.34 -1.49
N THR A 38 -0.34 -14.56 -0.18
CA THR A 38 -1.61 -14.43 0.56
C THR A 38 -1.61 -13.15 1.35
N ILE A 39 -2.67 -12.35 1.23
CA ILE A 39 -2.90 -11.17 2.08
C ILE A 39 -3.29 -11.65 3.49
N PRO A 40 -2.58 -11.19 4.54
CA PRO A 40 -2.91 -11.44 5.94
C PRO A 40 -4.37 -11.12 6.21
N SER A 41 -5.08 -11.99 6.93
CA SER A 41 -6.51 -11.83 7.19
C SER A 41 -6.84 -10.49 7.83
N GLU A 42 -6.01 -10.04 8.76
CA GLU A 42 -6.14 -8.77 9.49
C GLU A 42 -6.06 -7.53 8.59
N TRP A 43 -5.46 -7.66 7.40
CA TRP A 43 -5.29 -6.56 6.45
C TRP A 43 -6.35 -6.55 5.35
N ARG A 44 -7.16 -7.60 5.21
CA ARG A 44 -8.11 -7.74 4.08
C ARG A 44 -9.16 -6.63 4.08
N ASP A 45 -9.73 -6.31 5.24
CA ASP A 45 -10.74 -5.27 5.37
C ASP A 45 -10.16 -3.87 5.07
N LEU A 46 -8.86 -3.67 5.31
CA LEU A 46 -8.14 -2.43 4.99
C LEU A 46 -7.97 -2.22 3.48
N THR A 47 -8.08 -3.28 2.67
CA THR A 47 -7.98 -3.17 1.20
C THR A 47 -9.20 -2.52 0.55
N GLY A 48 -10.32 -2.49 1.26
CA GLY A 48 -11.59 -1.93 0.79
C GLY A 48 -12.35 -2.86 -0.17
N THR A 49 -13.49 -2.36 -0.66
CA THR A 49 -14.34 -3.05 -1.65
C THR A 49 -14.49 -2.15 -2.89
N PRO A 50 -14.16 -2.64 -4.10
CA PRO A 50 -13.62 -3.96 -4.40
C PRO A 50 -12.20 -4.16 -3.86
N ALA A 51 -11.85 -5.42 -3.61
CA ALA A 51 -10.55 -5.90 -3.15
C ALA A 51 -9.45 -5.68 -4.20
N GLN A 52 -9.07 -4.42 -4.42
CA GLN A 52 -8.11 -3.99 -5.42
C GLN A 52 -6.92 -3.29 -4.78
N LEU A 53 -5.74 -3.63 -5.28
CA LEU A 53 -4.46 -3.13 -4.81
C LEU A 53 -3.64 -2.62 -6.00
N ILE A 54 -2.90 -1.54 -5.79
CA ILE A 54 -1.87 -1.07 -6.72
C ILE A 54 -0.52 -1.51 -6.20
N VAL A 55 0.19 -2.28 -7.02
CA VAL A 55 1.56 -2.72 -6.74
C VAL A 55 2.52 -1.99 -7.66
N LEU A 56 3.61 -1.45 -7.10
CA LEU A 56 4.63 -0.74 -7.86
C LEU A 56 6.03 -0.99 -7.26
N PRO A 57 7.10 -0.89 -8.07
CA PRO A 57 8.45 -0.94 -7.53
C PRO A 57 8.69 0.25 -6.60
N SER A 58 9.42 0.02 -5.52
CA SER A 58 10.00 1.11 -4.74
C SER A 58 10.90 1.99 -5.63
N VAL A 59 10.93 3.29 -5.31
CA VAL A 59 11.75 4.28 -6.02
C VAL A 59 12.93 4.63 -5.13
N THR A 60 13.95 3.77 -5.14
CA THR A 60 15.21 3.94 -4.42
C THR A 60 16.41 3.79 -5.38
N VAL A 61 17.54 4.38 -5.01
CA VAL A 61 18.83 4.20 -5.69
C VAL A 61 19.68 3.09 -5.04
N ALA A 62 19.36 2.72 -3.80
CA ALA A 62 20.05 1.68 -3.05
C ALA A 62 19.44 0.31 -3.34
N ASP A 63 20.28 -0.68 -3.59
CA ASP A 63 19.83 -2.02 -3.95
C ASP A 63 19.24 -2.77 -2.75
N GLU A 64 19.76 -2.47 -1.57
CA GLU A 64 19.32 -2.96 -0.26
C GLU A 64 17.91 -2.47 0.13
N ASP A 65 17.44 -1.36 -0.44
CA ASP A 65 16.12 -0.78 -0.18
C ASP A 65 15.03 -1.28 -1.15
N LYS A 66 15.36 -2.19 -2.08
CA LYS A 66 14.44 -2.63 -3.13
C LYS A 66 13.33 -3.50 -2.54
N CYS A 67 12.12 -2.94 -2.51
CA CYS A 67 10.88 -3.64 -2.21
C CYS A 67 9.77 -3.32 -3.22
N LEU A 68 8.59 -3.93 -3.05
CA LEU A 68 7.37 -3.50 -3.73
C LEU A 68 6.48 -2.73 -2.77
N TRP A 69 5.92 -1.62 -3.22
CA TRP A 69 4.88 -0.91 -2.49
C TRP A 69 3.51 -1.41 -2.91
N VAL A 70 2.62 -1.59 -1.95
CA VAL A 70 1.26 -2.05 -2.18
C VAL A 70 0.26 -1.11 -1.52
N TYR A 71 -0.56 -0.46 -2.33
CA TYR A 71 -1.55 0.51 -1.89
C TYR A 71 -2.97 0.00 -2.08
N PRO A 72 -3.87 0.20 -1.09
CA PRO A 72 -5.29 0.10 -1.34
C PRO A 72 -5.74 1.24 -2.27
N MET A 73 -6.80 1.00 -3.05
CA MET A 73 -7.30 1.97 -4.03
C MET A 73 -7.62 3.34 -3.45
N ARG A 74 -8.14 3.38 -2.21
CA ARG A 74 -8.42 4.64 -1.50
C ARG A 74 -7.17 5.51 -1.38
N GLU A 75 -6.06 4.92 -0.90
CA GLU A 75 -4.81 5.63 -0.67
C GLU A 75 -4.08 5.95 -1.98
N TRP A 76 -4.24 5.10 -3.00
CA TRP A 76 -3.74 5.38 -4.34
C TRP A 76 -4.44 6.56 -5.01
N ASN A 77 -5.77 6.62 -4.92
CA ASN A 77 -6.55 7.72 -5.50
C ASN A 77 -6.16 9.07 -4.87
N ARG A 78 -6.01 9.11 -3.54
CA ARG A 78 -5.51 10.30 -2.81
C ARG A 78 -4.13 10.76 -3.30
N ARG A 79 -3.27 9.83 -3.71
CA ARG A 79 -1.95 10.14 -4.32
C ARG A 79 -2.09 10.65 -5.75
N LEU A 80 -2.95 10.04 -6.56
CA LEU A 80 -3.19 10.47 -7.93
C LEU A 80 -3.70 11.92 -7.99
N GLU A 81 -4.54 12.34 -7.05
CA GLU A 81 -4.99 13.73 -6.94
C GLU A 81 -3.82 14.71 -6.79
N LYS A 82 -2.85 14.38 -5.92
CA LYS A 82 -1.62 15.17 -5.76
C LYS A 82 -0.72 15.12 -7.01
N LEU A 83 -0.68 13.99 -7.71
CA LEU A 83 0.13 13.86 -8.93
C LEU A 83 -0.45 14.64 -10.12
N ARG A 84 -1.78 14.81 -10.18
CA ARG A 84 -2.44 15.61 -11.23
C ARG A 84 -2.00 17.08 -11.20
N THR A 85 -1.82 17.64 -10.02
CA THR A 85 -1.35 19.03 -9.89
C THR A 85 0.12 19.17 -10.30
N VAL A 86 0.98 18.25 -9.86
CA VAL A 86 2.45 18.31 -10.11
C VAL A 86 2.84 17.94 -11.55
N SER A 87 2.24 16.90 -12.14
CA SER A 87 2.62 16.40 -13.47
C SER A 87 2.35 17.39 -14.61
N SER A 88 1.45 18.34 -14.40
CA SER A 88 1.17 19.40 -15.38
C SER A 88 2.34 20.40 -15.54
N VAL A 89 3.21 20.52 -14.52
CA VAL A 89 4.19 21.62 -14.43
C VAL A 89 5.59 21.22 -14.91
N ASP A 90 6.03 19.97 -14.71
CA ASP A 90 7.43 19.56 -14.97
C ASP A 90 7.56 18.34 -15.91
N GLU A 91 8.37 18.49 -16.97
CA GLU A 91 8.61 17.42 -17.95
C GLU A 91 9.38 16.23 -17.36
N LYS A 92 10.38 16.49 -16.52
CA LYS A 92 11.18 15.44 -15.91
C LYS A 92 10.30 14.54 -15.03
N THR A 93 9.43 15.16 -14.24
CA THR A 93 8.42 14.46 -13.44
C THR A 93 7.47 13.64 -14.30
N ARG A 94 6.96 14.17 -15.42
CA ARG A 94 6.12 13.36 -16.34
C ARG A 94 6.84 12.13 -16.87
N ARG A 95 8.10 12.26 -17.27
CA ARG A 95 8.90 11.12 -17.76
C ARG A 95 9.10 10.07 -16.66
N ALA A 96 9.41 10.50 -15.43
CA ALA A 96 9.55 9.59 -14.29
C ALA A 96 8.24 8.85 -13.97
N LEU A 97 7.11 9.57 -13.93
CA LEU A 97 5.79 8.99 -13.66
C LEU A 97 5.39 7.97 -14.73
N ARG A 98 5.73 8.19 -16.01
CA ARG A 98 5.50 7.18 -17.07
C ARG A 98 6.24 5.88 -16.81
N VAL A 99 7.49 5.96 -16.35
CA VAL A 99 8.30 4.77 -16.01
C VAL A 99 7.74 4.05 -14.78
N ILE A 100 7.35 4.79 -13.75
CA ILE A 100 6.72 4.19 -12.56
C ILE A 100 5.41 3.50 -12.94
N ALA A 101 4.54 4.20 -13.69
CA ALA A 101 3.25 3.66 -14.12
C ALA A 101 3.39 2.42 -15.01
N SER A 102 4.33 2.40 -15.98
CA SER A 102 4.56 1.21 -16.82
C SER A 102 5.06 0.01 -16.02
N ARG A 103 5.74 0.27 -14.89
CA ARG A 103 6.22 -0.74 -13.95
C ARG A 103 5.25 -1.03 -12.81
N SER A 104 4.07 -0.41 -12.77
CA SER A 104 3.02 -0.70 -11.78
C SER A 104 1.98 -1.69 -12.32
N GLU A 105 1.23 -2.33 -11.44
CA GLU A 105 0.14 -3.27 -11.76
C GLU A 105 -1.03 -3.08 -10.80
N MET A 106 -2.26 -3.20 -11.32
CA MET A 106 -3.47 -3.26 -10.49
C MET A 106 -3.89 -4.71 -10.34
N LEU A 107 -4.04 -5.16 -9.11
CA LEU A 107 -4.28 -6.56 -8.76
C LEU A 107 -5.52 -6.69 -7.88
N SER A 108 -6.22 -7.81 -8.04
CA SER A 108 -7.25 -8.27 -7.12
C SER A 108 -6.81 -9.58 -6.46
N TRP A 109 -7.45 -9.93 -5.35
CA TRP A 109 -7.22 -11.20 -4.66
C TRP A 109 -8.46 -12.10 -4.64
N ASP A 110 -8.25 -13.43 -4.60
CA ASP A 110 -9.34 -14.43 -4.63
C ASP A 110 -10.04 -14.60 -3.27
N GLY A 111 -11.13 -15.36 -3.15
CA GLY A 111 -11.88 -15.47 -1.87
C GLY A 111 -11.06 -15.92 -0.64
N VAL A 112 -9.86 -16.46 -0.82
CA VAL A 112 -8.96 -16.89 0.27
C VAL A 112 -7.78 -15.95 0.51
N GLY A 113 -7.72 -14.79 -0.17
CA GLY A 113 -6.66 -13.80 0.05
C GLY A 113 -5.50 -13.85 -0.94
N ARG A 114 -5.52 -14.70 -1.97
CA ARG A 114 -4.34 -14.89 -2.83
C ARG A 114 -4.30 -13.91 -4.00
N MET A 115 -3.14 -13.31 -4.21
CA MET A 115 -2.87 -12.37 -5.29
C MET A 115 -1.63 -12.82 -6.07
N ARG A 116 -1.72 -12.83 -7.40
CA ARG A 116 -0.57 -13.10 -8.29
C ARG A 116 0.13 -11.79 -8.62
N VAL A 117 1.43 -11.72 -8.35
CA VAL A 117 2.28 -10.57 -8.73
C VAL A 117 3.08 -10.96 -9.97
N ARG A 118 3.18 -10.07 -10.97
CA ARG A 118 3.96 -10.35 -12.18
C ARG A 118 5.46 -10.50 -11.90
N ASP A 119 6.11 -11.29 -12.75
CA ASP A 119 7.50 -11.69 -12.56
C ASP A 119 8.48 -10.51 -12.59
N GLU A 120 8.23 -9.45 -13.36
CA GLU A 120 9.12 -8.27 -13.38
C GLU A 120 9.14 -7.52 -12.04
N LEU A 121 8.01 -7.47 -11.34
CA LEU A 121 7.90 -6.87 -10.01
C LEU A 121 8.62 -7.75 -8.98
N LEU A 122 8.37 -9.06 -9.01
CA LEU A 122 9.06 -10.00 -8.12
C LEU A 122 10.59 -9.95 -8.33
N LYS A 123 11.04 -9.93 -9.58
CA LYS A 123 12.46 -9.79 -9.92
C LYS A 123 13.06 -8.48 -9.42
N HIS A 124 12.32 -7.36 -9.52
CA HIS A 124 12.80 -6.07 -9.02
C HIS A 124 13.08 -6.10 -7.51
N ALA A 125 12.22 -6.76 -6.73
CA ALA A 125 12.34 -6.85 -5.27
C ALA A 125 13.09 -8.10 -4.78
N GLY A 126 13.72 -8.88 -5.66
CA GLY A 126 14.45 -10.10 -5.27
C GLY A 126 13.58 -11.25 -4.76
N LEU A 127 12.26 -11.19 -4.97
CA LEU A 127 11.30 -12.14 -4.41
C LEU A 127 11.26 -13.44 -5.22
N SER A 128 11.60 -14.56 -4.59
CA SER A 128 11.70 -15.87 -5.27
C SER A 128 10.86 -16.99 -4.63
N SER A 129 10.94 -17.14 -3.31
CA SER A 129 10.32 -18.24 -2.54
C SER A 129 9.55 -17.76 -1.31
N GLN A 130 10.05 -16.74 -0.62
CA GLN A 130 9.43 -16.13 0.54
C GLN A 130 9.30 -14.63 0.34
N VAL A 131 8.32 -14.06 1.04
CA VAL A 131 8.05 -12.63 1.08
C VAL A 131 7.73 -12.23 2.51
N VAL A 132 8.32 -11.12 2.96
CA VAL A 132 7.92 -10.44 4.18
C VAL A 132 6.99 -9.31 3.79
N LEU A 133 5.75 -9.39 4.27
CA LEU A 133 4.77 -8.33 4.14
C LEU A 133 4.93 -7.41 5.34
N VAL A 134 5.31 -6.16 5.11
CA VAL A 134 5.60 -5.18 6.16
C VAL A 134 4.56 -4.07 6.13
N GLY A 135 3.87 -3.85 7.25
CA GLY A 135 2.94 -2.74 7.40
C GLY A 135 3.67 -1.40 7.44
N ALA A 136 3.23 -0.46 6.61
CA ALA A 136 3.78 0.89 6.50
C ALA A 136 2.65 1.93 6.56
N PHE A 137 1.76 1.77 7.56
CA PHE A 137 0.60 2.62 7.82
C PHE A 137 -0.42 2.65 6.67
N GLU A 138 -0.27 3.58 5.73
CA GLU A 138 -1.21 3.78 4.61
C GLU A 138 -1.04 2.77 3.46
N ARG A 139 -0.01 1.93 3.56
CA ARG A 139 0.36 0.92 2.58
C ARG A 139 1.03 -0.24 3.30
N PHE A 140 1.29 -1.30 2.56
CA PHE A 140 2.25 -2.30 2.99
C PHE A 140 3.31 -2.52 1.92
N GLU A 141 4.36 -3.23 2.29
CA GLU A 141 5.51 -3.49 1.45
C GLU A 141 5.74 -4.99 1.31
N LEU A 142 6.27 -5.40 0.17
CA LEU A 142 6.71 -6.76 -0.09
C LEU A 142 8.23 -6.76 -0.16
N TRP A 143 8.87 -7.40 0.81
CA TRP A 143 10.31 -7.46 0.94
C TRP A 143 10.84 -8.88 0.79
N GLU A 144 12.03 -8.99 0.23
CA GLU A 144 12.85 -10.18 0.40
C GLU A 144 13.30 -10.25 1.88
N PRO A 145 13.25 -11.43 2.54
CA PRO A 145 13.54 -11.56 3.96
C PRO A 145 14.88 -11.01 4.44
N GLU A 146 15.98 -11.24 3.71
CA GLU A 146 17.30 -10.77 4.11
C GLU A 146 17.47 -9.27 3.85
N LEU A 147 16.91 -8.74 2.75
CA LEU A 147 16.86 -7.29 2.51
C LEU A 147 16.09 -6.57 3.63
N TRP A 148 14.94 -7.12 4.06
CA TRP A 148 14.20 -6.56 5.19
C TRP A 148 15.00 -6.60 6.50
N LYS A 149 15.70 -7.71 6.76
CA LYS A 149 16.56 -7.84 7.95
C LYS A 149 17.70 -6.82 7.94
N GLN A 150 18.31 -6.57 6.78
CA GLN A 150 19.30 -5.52 6.60
C GLN A 150 18.70 -4.14 6.85
N GLN A 151 17.49 -3.89 6.33
CA GLN A 151 16.82 -2.61 6.52
C GLN A 151 16.50 -2.33 7.99
N VAL A 152 16.05 -3.32 8.75
CA VAL A 152 15.85 -3.14 10.19
C VAL A 152 17.18 -2.89 10.91
N GLY A 153 18.25 -3.57 10.50
CA GLY A 153 19.58 -3.40 11.09
C GLY A 153 20.27 -2.07 10.76
N SER A 154 19.88 -1.41 9.66
CA SER A 154 20.44 -0.12 9.23
C SER A 154 19.86 1.08 9.98
N VAL A 155 18.69 0.92 10.61
CA VAL A 155 17.99 1.99 11.31
C VAL A 155 18.43 2.05 12.77
N ASP A 156 19.10 3.14 13.15
CA ASP A 156 19.52 3.38 14.53
C ASP A 156 18.44 4.07 15.39
N GLN A 157 18.65 4.06 16.71
CA GLN A 157 17.74 4.66 17.68
C GLN A 157 17.54 6.17 17.45
N ALA A 158 18.57 6.87 16.98
CA ALA A 158 18.50 8.31 16.71
C ALA A 158 17.56 8.61 15.53
N SER A 159 17.61 7.79 14.48
CA SER A 159 16.74 7.87 13.32
C SER A 159 15.28 7.58 13.70
N LEU A 160 15.04 6.58 14.55
CA LEU A 160 13.71 6.29 15.09
C LEU A 160 13.15 7.48 15.89
N GLN A 161 13.95 8.06 16.79
CA GLN A 161 13.54 9.21 17.58
C GLN A 161 13.18 10.41 16.69
N LYS A 162 14.00 10.68 15.68
CA LYS A 162 13.73 11.76 14.71
C LYS A 162 12.45 11.51 13.92
N ALA A 163 12.20 10.27 13.51
CA ALA A 163 10.98 9.90 12.80
C ALA A 163 9.75 10.16 13.66
N VAL A 164 9.73 9.68 14.91
CA VAL A 164 8.67 9.91 15.91
C VAL A 164 8.36 11.39 16.07
N GLN A 165 9.40 12.23 16.27
CA GLN A 165 9.24 13.68 16.38
C GLN A 165 8.65 14.32 15.11
N SER A 166 9.08 13.87 13.93
CA SER A 166 8.64 14.44 12.65
C SER A 166 7.17 14.19 12.33
N VAL A 167 6.61 13.09 12.85
CA VAL A 167 5.20 12.71 12.65
C VAL A 167 4.30 13.05 13.85
N GLY A 168 4.87 13.61 14.92
CA GLY A 168 4.14 14.03 16.11
C GLY A 168 3.68 12.88 17.02
N LEU A 169 4.44 11.78 17.05
CA LEU A 169 4.25 10.67 17.99
C LEU A 169 5.10 10.83 19.26
#